data_AF-A0A645D410-F1
#
_entry.id   AF-A0A645D410-F1
#
_cell.length_a   1.000
_cell.length_b   1.000
_cell.length_c   1.000
_cell.angle_alpha   90.00
_cell.angle_beta   90.00
_cell.angle_gamma   90.00
#
_symmetry.space_group_name_H-M   'P 1'
#
loop_
_entity.id
_entity.type
_entity.pdbx_description
1 polymer ?
#
loop_
_entity_poly.entity_id
_entity_poly.type
_entity_poly.pdbx_seq_one_letter_code
_entity_poly.pdbx_strand_id
1 'polypeptide(L)'
;MGVSNKIKVLLILHNKKTADLAPCLDISVQGVRNKFTRNSFSADDLIKIADFLDCELAFILSDTQRISLALSDLRQDAKKSTDEKE
;
A
#
# COMPACT_ATOMS: atom_id res chain seq x y z
N MET A 1 0.62 -18.85 0.32
CA MET A 1 -0.01 -17.70 -0.37
C MET A 1 1.00 -16.55 -0.43
N GLY A 2 1.16 -15.90 -1.59
CA GLY A 2 2.03 -14.71 -1.73
C GLY A 2 1.41 -13.43 -1.15
N VAL A 3 2.21 -12.37 -1.06
CA VAL A 3 1.80 -11.05 -0.53
C VAL A 3 0.61 -10.49 -1.32
N SER A 4 0.65 -10.58 -2.66
CA SER A 4 -0.46 -10.19 -3.55
C SER A 4 -1.81 -10.84 -3.15
N ASN A 5 -1.80 -12.13 -2.80
CA ASN A 5 -3.04 -12.82 -2.45
C ASN A 5 -3.58 -12.33 -1.10
N LYS A 6 -2.71 -12.08 -0.12
CA LYS A 6 -3.12 -11.53 1.18
C LYS A 6 -3.73 -10.14 1.03
N ILE A 7 -3.09 -9.26 0.23
CA ILE A 7 -3.65 -7.93 -0.08
C ILE A 7 -5.01 -8.06 -0.77
N LYS A 8 -5.15 -9.00 -1.72
CA LYS A 8 -6.44 -9.23 -2.39
C LYS A 8 -7.54 -9.66 -1.43
N VAL A 9 -7.21 -10.53 -0.45
CA VAL A 9 -8.16 -10.92 0.60
C VAL A 9 -8.54 -9.73 1.47
N LEU A 10 -7.57 -8.92 1.90
CA LEU A 10 -7.84 -7.69 2.68
C LEU A 10 -8.77 -6.73 1.93
N LEU A 11 -8.53 -6.50 0.63
CA LEU A 11 -9.42 -5.68 -0.19
C LEU A 11 -10.87 -6.20 -0.18
N ILE A 12 -11.04 -7.52 -0.35
CA ILE A 12 -12.38 -8.14 -0.34
C ILE A 12 -13.05 -7.97 1.03
N LEU A 13 -12.32 -8.17 2.13
CA LEU A 13 -12.84 -7.99 3.49
C LEU A 13 -13.32 -6.56 3.76
N HIS A 14 -12.68 -5.57 3.12
CA HIS A 14 -13.04 -4.15 3.23
C HIS A 14 -13.98 -3.66 2.10
N ASN A 15 -14.57 -4.57 1.32
CA ASN A 15 -15.43 -4.24 0.16
C ASN A 15 -14.77 -3.30 -0.87
N LYS A 16 -13.46 -3.39 -1.04
CA LYS A 16 -12.66 -2.64 -2.01
C LYS A 16 -12.27 -3.50 -3.21
N LYS A 17 -12.10 -2.86 -4.36
CA LYS A 17 -11.58 -3.47 -5.58
C LYS A 17 -10.08 -3.21 -5.69
N THR A 18 -9.38 -4.05 -6.44
CA THR A 18 -7.96 -3.83 -6.75
C THR A 18 -7.71 -2.51 -7.48
N ALA A 19 -8.67 -2.04 -8.28
CA ALA A 19 -8.57 -0.73 -8.93
C ALA A 19 -8.57 0.44 -7.94
N ASP A 20 -9.13 0.26 -6.74
CA ASP A 20 -9.22 1.32 -5.73
C ASP A 20 -7.87 1.62 -5.07
N LEU A 21 -6.87 0.74 -5.26
CA LEU A 21 -5.50 0.99 -4.84
C LEU A 21 -4.72 1.93 -5.77
N ALA A 22 -5.23 2.20 -6.98
CA ALA A 22 -4.57 3.10 -7.93
C ALA A 22 -4.34 4.51 -7.34
N PRO A 23 -5.36 5.21 -6.80
CA PRO A 23 -5.16 6.51 -6.17
C PRO A 23 -4.31 6.44 -4.89
N CYS A 24 -4.43 5.37 -4.11
CA CYS A 24 -3.63 5.16 -2.88
C CYS A 24 -2.13 5.03 -3.18
N LEU A 25 -1.78 4.31 -4.25
CA LEU A 25 -0.40 4.03 -4.63
C LEU A 25 0.18 5.05 -5.63
N ASP A 26 -0.61 6.05 -6.05
CA ASP A 26 -0.25 7.05 -7.06
C ASP A 26 0.25 6.42 -8.38
N ILE A 27 -0.44 5.37 -8.83
CA ILE A 27 -0.15 4.67 -10.08
C ILE A 27 -1.44 4.35 -10.85
N SER A 28 -1.32 4.06 -12.13
CA SER A 28 -2.47 3.64 -12.94
C SER A 28 -3.03 2.28 -12.48
N VAL A 29 -4.31 2.01 -12.76
CA VAL A 29 -4.96 0.71 -12.51
C VAL A 29 -4.18 -0.44 -13.17
N GLN A 30 -3.62 -0.21 -14.35
CA GLN A 30 -2.75 -1.18 -15.02
C GLN A 30 -1.44 -1.39 -14.26
N GLY A 31 -0.86 -0.33 -13.70
CA GLY A 31 0.28 -0.40 -12.78
C GLY A 31 -0.01 -1.26 -11.57
N VAL A 32 -1.18 -1.10 -10.93
CA VAL A 32 -1.61 -1.95 -9.82
C VAL A 32 -1.69 -3.42 -10.27
N ARG A 33 -2.38 -3.71 -11.38
CA ARG A 33 -2.49 -5.07 -11.92
C ARG A 33 -1.11 -5.70 -12.17
N ASN A 34 -0.19 -4.93 -12.74
CA ASN A 34 1.18 -5.38 -12.98
C ASN A 34 1.91 -5.71 -11.66
N LYS A 35 1.74 -4.91 -10.59
CA LYS A 35 2.28 -5.21 -9.25
C LYS A 35 1.71 -6.51 -8.68
N PHE A 36 0.41 -6.74 -8.82
CA PHE A 36 -0.22 -7.99 -8.38
C PHE A 36 0.36 -9.20 -9.12
N THR A 37 0.51 -9.11 -10.44
CA THR A 37 1.09 -10.17 -11.28
C THR A 37 2.56 -10.45 -10.93
N ARG A 38 3.36 -9.39 -10.69
CA ARG A 38 4.79 -9.50 -10.35
C ARG A 38 5.05 -9.77 -8.87
N ASN A 39 4.02 -9.69 -8.02
CA ASN A 39 4.13 -9.75 -6.56
C ASN A 39 5.19 -8.78 -6.01
N SER A 40 5.23 -7.56 -6.57
CA SER A 40 6.27 -6.56 -6.33
C SER A 40 5.72 -5.35 -5.54
N PHE A 41 5.54 -5.53 -4.23
CA PHE A 41 5.14 -4.46 -3.31
C PHE A 41 6.34 -4.03 -2.44
N SER A 42 6.59 -2.72 -2.37
CA SER A 42 7.54 -2.13 -1.44
C SER A 42 6.95 -2.00 -0.05
N ALA A 43 7.78 -1.72 0.96
CA ALA A 43 7.30 -1.37 2.30
C ALA A 43 6.34 -0.18 2.26
N ASP A 44 6.70 0.86 1.50
CA ASP A 44 5.88 2.06 1.32
C ASP A 44 4.49 1.74 0.74
N ASP A 45 4.40 0.82 -0.23
CA ASP A 45 3.11 0.38 -0.76
C ASP A 45 2.26 -0.28 0.34
N LEU A 46 2.87 -1.15 1.14
CA LEU A 46 2.17 -1.88 2.19
C LEU A 46 1.65 -0.94 3.27
N ILE A 47 2.42 0.08 3.64
CA ILE A 47 2.02 1.11 4.60
C ILE A 47 0.83 1.90 4.05
N LYS A 48 0.90 2.36 2.79
CA LYS A 48 -0.20 3.10 2.14
C LYS A 48 -1.46 2.26 2.01
N ILE A 49 -1.32 0.99 1.65
CA ILE A 49 -2.45 0.05 1.56
C ILE A 49 -3.08 -0.16 2.94
N ALA A 50 -2.26 -0.29 3.99
CA ALA A 50 -2.76 -0.49 5.34
C ALA A 50 -3.57 0.73 5.82
N ASP A 51 -3.02 1.93 5.64
CA ASP A 51 -3.71 3.19 5.92
C ASP A 51 -5.01 3.35 5.12
N PHE A 52 -4.99 3.05 3.81
CA PHE A 52 -6.17 3.11 2.95
C PHE A 52 -7.29 2.14 3.37
N LEU A 53 -6.91 1.00 3.95
CA LEU A 53 -7.85 0.00 4.43
C LEU A 53 -8.23 0.20 5.90
N ASP A 54 -7.75 1.25 6.56
CA ASP A 54 -7.94 1.45 8.01
C ASP A 54 -7.49 0.22 8.82
N CYS A 55 -6.31 -0.30 8.46
CA CYS A 55 -5.68 -1.43 9.14
C CYS A 55 -4.24 -1.14 9.53
N GLU A 56 -3.70 -1.95 10.44
CA GLU A 56 -2.38 -1.74 11.01
C GLU A 56 -1.36 -2.68 10.37
N LEU A 57 -0.28 -2.13 9.81
CA LEU A 57 0.89 -2.89 9.43
C LEU A 57 1.89 -2.87 10.59
N ALA A 58 2.19 -4.03 11.18
CA ALA A 58 3.10 -4.10 12.32
C ALA A 58 3.98 -5.36 12.31
N PHE A 59 5.16 -5.24 12.90
CA PHE A 59 5.94 -6.38 13.36
C PHE A 59 5.46 -6.79 14.74
N ILE A 60 5.09 -8.06 14.89
CA ILE A 60 4.64 -8.64 16.16
C ILE A 60 5.81 -9.47 16.70
N LEU A 61 6.41 -9.02 17.81
CA LEU A 61 7.55 -9.71 18.45
C LEU A 61 7.06 -10.70 19.51
N SER A 62 6.00 -10.35 20.22
CA SER A 62 5.27 -11.19 21.18
C SER A 62 3.86 -10.64 21.33
N ASP A 63 3.00 -11.32 22.09
CA ASP A 63 1.62 -10.86 22.34
C ASP A 63 1.54 -9.46 23.00
N THR A 64 2.64 -8.99 23.59
CA THR A 64 2.72 -7.69 24.29
C THR A 64 3.47 -6.62 23.53
N GLN A 65 4.26 -6.97 22.50
CA GLN A 65 5.12 -6.03 21.82
C GLN A 65 4.87 -6.02 20.31
N ARG A 66 4.42 -4.85 19.84
CA ARG A 66 4.19 -4.54 18.43
C ARG A 66 4.92 -3.27 18.03
N ILE A 67 5.51 -3.28 16.84
CA ILE A 67 6.12 -2.11 16.21
C ILE A 67 5.33 -1.83 14.95
N SER A 68 4.51 -0.78 14.98
CA SER A 68 3.63 -0.39 13.89
C SER A 68 4.38 0.47 12.86
N LEU A 69 4.01 0.33 11.60
CA LEU A 69 4.50 1.12 10.47
C LEU A 69 3.35 1.97 9.93
N ALA A 70 3.52 3.28 9.93
CA ALA A 70 2.50 4.25 9.56
C ALA A 70 3.00 5.20 8.47
N LEU A 71 2.09 6.02 7.91
CA LEU A 71 2.43 7.01 6.88
C LEU A 71 3.56 7.98 7.31
N SER A 72 3.71 8.23 8.62
CA SER A 72 4.79 9.05 9.18
C SER A 72 6.19 8.45 8.97
N ASP A 73 6.29 7.14 8.78
CA ASP A 73 7.56 6.42 8.59
C ASP A 73 8.03 6.42 7.13
N LEU A 74 7.18 6.90 6.22
CA LEU A 74 7.53 7.04 4.81
C LEU A 74 8.59 8.12 4.65
N ARG A 75 9.62 7.81 3.85
CA ARG A 75 10.58 8.83 3.41
C ARG A 75 9.80 9.89 2.64
N GLN A 76 9.84 11.13 3.11
CA GLN A 76 9.34 12.26 2.33
C GLN A 76 10.27 12.48 1.15
N ASP A 77 10.09 11.70 0.09
CA ASP A 77 10.67 12.04 -1.20
C ASP A 77 9.95 13.31 -1.66
N ALA A 78 10.63 14.45 -1.50
CA ALA A 78 10.21 15.74 -1.98
C ALA A 78 10.07 15.74 -3.51
N LYS A 79 8.98 15.17 -4.05
CA LYS A 79 8.52 15.51 -5.40
C LYS A 79 7.69 16.77 -5.32
N LYS A 80 8.40 17.90 -5.28
CA LYS A 80 7.90 19.16 -5.82
C LYS A 80 7.47 18.92 -7.27
N SER A 81 6.22 19.26 -7.54
CA SER A 81 5.74 20.02 -8.69
C SER A 81 6.64 20.00 -9.94
N THR A 82 6.14 19.43 -11.02
CA THR A 82 6.33 20.04 -12.34
C THR A 82 4.98 19.97 -13.06
N ASP A 83 4.10 20.87 -12.63
CA ASP A 83 3.09 21.47 -13.50
C ASP A 83 3.87 22.56 -14.26
N GLU A 84 4.32 22.25 -15.47
CA GLU A 84 4.67 23.28 -16.44
C GLU A 84 3.64 23.18 -17.57
N LYS A 85 2.60 23.99 -17.41
CA LYS A 85 1.90 24.62 -18.53
C LYS A 85 2.89 25.54 -19.25
N GLU A 86 3.09 25.32 -20.54
CA GLU A 86 3.01 26.37 -21.57
C GLU A 86 2.59 25.77 -22.91
#